data_AF-A0A316ADE3-F1
#
_entry.id   AF-A0A316ADE3-F1
#
_cell.length_a   1.000
_cell.length_b   1.000
_cell.length_c   1.000
_cell.angle_alpha   90.00
_cell.angle_beta   90.00
_cell.angle_gamma   90.00
#
_symmetry.space_group_name_H-M   'P 1'
#
loop_
_entity.id
_entity.type
_entity.pdbx_description
1 polymer ?
#
loop_
_entity_poly.entity_id
_entity_poly.type
_entity_poly.pdbx_seq_one_letter_code
_entity_poly.pdbx_strand_id
1 'polypeptide(L)'
;MQIKENSELSTIVLYTFFQSMVVGIFMAYIALNHNAQGQFVDLESGEIYYLNLAIVFGSWFVGNLFFCLAIFAIVFLTKKLWKLK
;
A
#
# COMPACT_ATOMS: atom_id res chain seq x y z
N MET A 1 -30.69 4.15 -6.24
CA MET A 1 -29.65 4.91 -5.53
C MET A 1 -28.53 3.99 -5.01
N GLN A 2 -28.83 2.82 -4.44
CA GLN A 2 -27.84 1.83 -3.98
C GLN A 2 -26.84 1.30 -5.04
N ILE A 3 -27.24 1.18 -6.31
CA ILE A 3 -26.37 0.64 -7.37
C ILE A 3 -25.16 1.55 -7.63
N LYS A 4 -25.31 2.89 -7.48
CA LYS A 4 -24.19 3.84 -7.65
C LYS A 4 -23.21 3.80 -6.49
N GLU A 5 -23.68 3.69 -5.24
CA GLU A 5 -22.80 3.63 -4.06
C GLU A 5 -21.92 2.37 -4.05
N ASN A 6 -22.46 1.21 -4.46
CA ASN A 6 -21.69 -0.03 -4.52
C ASN A 6 -20.56 0.03 -5.57
N SER A 7 -20.77 0.78 -6.67
CA SER A 7 -19.75 0.99 -7.71
C SER A 7 -18.61 1.89 -7.21
N GLU A 8 -18.94 2.96 -6.49
CA GLU A 8 -17.95 3.89 -5.92
C GLU A 8 -17.08 3.20 -4.86
N LEU A 9 -17.68 2.38 -3.99
CA LEU A 9 -16.96 1.69 -2.93
C LEU A 9 -16.02 0.61 -3.49
N SER A 10 -16.48 -0.14 -4.50
CA SER A 10 -15.65 -1.13 -5.21
C SER A 10 -14.47 -0.47 -5.91
N THR A 11 -14.70 0.71 -6.52
CA THR A 11 -13.66 1.50 -7.17
C THR A 11 -12.59 1.93 -6.16
N ILE A 12 -12.99 2.47 -5.01
CA ILE A 12 -12.07 2.88 -3.93
C ILE A 12 -11.21 1.70 -3.45
N VAL A 13 -11.82 0.54 -3.22
CA VAL A 13 -11.11 -0.66 -2.77
C VAL A 13 -10.09 -1.12 -3.81
N LEU A 14 -10.49 -1.20 -5.09
CA LEU A 14 -9.60 -1.59 -6.18
C LEU A 14 -8.43 -0.62 -6.34
N TYR A 15 -8.70 0.69 -6.37
CA TYR A 15 -7.63 1.70 -6.48
C TYR A 15 -6.67 1.65 -5.30
N THR A 16 -7.21 1.52 -4.07
CA THR A 16 -6.39 1.42 -2.85
C THR A 16 -5.51 0.17 -2.89
N PHE A 17 -6.06 -0.96 -3.34
CA PHE A 17 -5.33 -2.21 -3.49
C PHE A 17 -4.19 -2.10 -4.51
N PHE A 18 -4.48 -1.62 -5.72
CA PHE A 18 -3.47 -1.46 -6.78
C PHE A 18 -2.38 -0.46 -6.39
N GLN A 19 -2.76 0.70 -5.84
CA GLN A 19 -1.79 1.68 -5.38
C GLN A 19 -0.89 1.10 -4.29
N SER A 20 -1.46 0.36 -3.32
CA SER A 20 -0.68 -0.25 -2.25
C SER A 20 0.25 -1.34 -2.77
N MET A 21 -0.17 -2.12 -3.77
CA MET A 21 0.72 -3.06 -4.47
C MET A 21 1.90 -2.34 -5.11
N VAL A 22 1.64 -1.25 -5.82
CA VAL A 22 2.67 -0.45 -6.49
C VAL A 22 3.67 0.10 -5.46
N VAL A 23 3.18 0.67 -4.36
CA VAL A 23 4.03 1.15 -3.26
C VAL A 23 4.88 0.02 -2.68
N GLY A 24 4.28 -1.14 -2.39
CA GLY A 24 5.01 -2.30 -1.89
C GLY A 24 6.13 -2.75 -2.83
N ILE A 25 5.87 -2.81 -4.15
CA ILE A 25 6.87 -3.17 -5.17
C ILE A 25 8.02 -2.15 -5.19
N PHE A 26 7.71 -0.85 -5.19
CA PHE A 26 8.74 0.19 -5.18
C PHE A 26 9.60 0.12 -3.92
N MET A 27 9.01 -0.13 -2.76
CA MET A 27 9.77 -0.21 -1.52
C MET A 27 10.63 -1.46 -1.45
N ALA A 28 10.16 -2.60 -1.96
CA ALA A 28 10.98 -3.80 -2.11
C ALA A 28 12.15 -3.57 -3.09
N TYR A 29 11.90 -2.89 -4.21
CA TYR A 29 12.94 -2.51 -5.18
C TYR A 29 14.00 -1.57 -4.57
N ILE A 30 13.56 -0.55 -3.81
CA ILE A 30 14.47 0.36 -3.12
C ILE A 30 15.30 -0.41 -2.09
N ALA A 31 14.65 -1.25 -1.29
CA ALA A 31 15.33 -2.08 -0.29
C ALA A 31 16.40 -2.98 -0.93
N LEU A 32 16.10 -3.58 -2.09
CA LEU A 32 17.04 -4.41 -2.82
C LEU A 32 18.28 -3.62 -3.31
N ASN A 33 18.07 -2.42 -3.87
CA ASN A 33 19.14 -1.68 -4.54
C ASN A 33 19.91 -0.71 -3.63
N HIS A 34 19.31 -0.27 -2.52
CA HIS A 34 19.87 0.78 -1.68
C HIS A 34 20.20 0.31 -0.26
N ASN A 35 19.90 -0.94 0.11
CA ASN A 35 20.36 -1.47 1.39
C ASN A 35 21.74 -2.11 1.24
N ALA A 36 22.77 -1.36 1.64
CA ALA A 36 24.16 -1.79 1.58
C ALA A 36 24.54 -2.88 2.60
N GLN A 37 23.61 -3.33 3.46
CA GLN A 37 23.91 -4.22 4.59
C GLN A 37 23.87 -5.72 4.27
N GLY A 38 23.76 -6.14 3.00
CA GLY A 38 23.70 -7.56 2.63
C GLY A 38 22.47 -8.31 3.20
N GLN A 39 21.47 -7.58 3.69
CA GLN A 39 20.26 -8.17 4.30
C GLN A 39 19.29 -8.78 3.29
N PHE A 40 19.34 -8.31 2.04
CA PHE A 40 18.43 -8.71 0.96
C PHE A 40 19.13 -9.44 -0.18
N VAL A 41 20.46 -9.32 -0.26
CA VAL A 41 21.31 -9.99 -1.24
C VAL A 41 22.54 -10.50 -0.51
N ASP A 42 22.86 -11.77 -0.69
CA ASP A 42 24.16 -12.31 -0.29
C ASP A 42 25.24 -11.70 -1.19
N LEU A 43 26.20 -11.02 -0.59
CA LEU A 43 27.25 -10.29 -1.31
C LEU A 43 28.29 -11.22 -1.95
N GLU A 44 28.38 -12.48 -1.49
CA GLU A 44 29.31 -13.47 -2.05
C GLU A 44 28.68 -14.27 -3.19
N SER A 45 27.45 -14.73 -3.02
CA SER A 45 26.74 -15.57 -4.00
C SER A 45 25.84 -14.81 -4.96
N GLY A 46 25.46 -13.57 -4.63
CA GLY A 46 24.47 -12.78 -5.36
C GLY A 46 23.02 -13.28 -5.16
N GLU A 47 22.79 -14.24 -4.26
CA GLU A 47 21.46 -14.78 -4.02
C GLU A 47 20.55 -13.77 -3.31
N ILE A 48 19.29 -13.70 -3.75
CA ILE A 48 18.30 -12.78 -3.20
C ILE A 48 17.52 -13.47 -2.08
N TYR A 49 17.49 -12.84 -0.90
CA TYR A 49 16.66 -13.28 0.22
C TYR A 49 15.19 -12.86 0.02
N TYR A 50 14.47 -13.62 -0.80
CA TYR A 50 13.07 -13.34 -1.16
C TYR A 50 12.13 -13.22 0.04
N LEU A 51 12.38 -13.94 1.14
CA LEU A 51 11.59 -13.83 2.37
C LEU A 51 11.70 -12.42 2.98
N ASN A 52 12.90 -11.87 3.06
CA ASN A 52 13.13 -10.53 3.61
C ASN A 52 12.50 -9.46 2.70
N LEU A 53 12.59 -9.62 1.38
CA LEU A 53 11.89 -8.75 0.43
C LEU A 53 10.37 -8.86 0.55
N ALA A 54 9.82 -10.05 0.76
CA ALA A 54 8.38 -10.25 0.95
C ALA A 54 7.88 -9.57 2.24
N ILE A 55 8.68 -9.56 3.31
CA ILE A 55 8.38 -8.83 4.55
C ILE A 55 8.38 -7.31 4.31
N VAL A 56 9.36 -6.79 3.57
CA VAL A 56 9.39 -5.37 3.19
C VAL A 56 8.17 -5.02 2.34
N PHE A 57 7.90 -5.79 1.28
CA PHE A 57 6.72 -5.62 0.44
C PHE A 57 5.44 -5.61 1.29
N GLY A 58 5.26 -6.62 2.15
CA GLY A 58 4.07 -6.80 2.98
C GLY A 58 3.87 -5.66 3.97
N SER A 59 4.91 -5.21 4.66
CA SER A 59 4.81 -4.12 5.63
C SER A 59 4.40 -2.79 4.99
N TRP A 60 4.95 -2.48 3.82
CA TRP A 60 4.59 -1.28 3.06
C TRP A 60 3.23 -1.39 2.37
N PHE A 61 2.89 -2.57 1.83
CA PHE A 61 1.57 -2.83 1.25
C PHE A 61 0.47 -2.65 2.29
N VAL A 62 0.57 -3.35 3.43
CA VAL A 62 -0.43 -3.31 4.50
C VAL A 62 -0.49 -1.92 5.13
N GLY A 63 0.67 -1.31 5.41
CA GLY A 63 0.73 0.04 5.96
C GLY A 63 0.07 1.08 5.06
N ASN A 64 0.36 1.05 3.76
CA ASN A 64 -0.24 1.97 2.80
C ASN A 64 -1.74 1.74 2.63
N LEU A 65 -2.20 0.49 2.66
CA LEU A 65 -3.61 0.14 2.57
C LEU A 65 -4.41 0.74 3.74
N PHE A 66 -3.90 0.62 4.97
CA PHE A 66 -4.53 1.24 6.14
C PHE A 66 -4.50 2.77 6.08
N PHE A 67 -3.38 3.36 5.65
CA PHE A 67 -3.26 4.80 5.50
C PHE A 67 -4.29 5.37 4.51
N CYS A 68 -4.41 4.78 3.32
CA CYS A 68 -5.40 5.19 2.32
C CYS A 68 -6.83 5.08 2.84
N LEU A 69 -7.18 3.96 3.49
CA LEU A 69 -8.52 3.77 4.08
C LEU A 69 -8.82 4.82 5.16
N ALA A 70 -7.84 5.18 5.99
CA ALA A 70 -8.00 6.23 6.99
C ALA A 70 -8.28 7.60 6.35
N ILE A 71 -7.56 7.96 5.28
CA ILE A 71 -7.81 9.20 4.52
C ILE A 71 -9.21 9.21 3.92
N PHE A 72 -9.66 8.10 3.30
CA PHE A 72 -11.02 8.00 2.78
C PHE A 72 -12.06 8.19 3.89
N ALA A 73 -11.89 7.55 5.05
CA ALA A 73 -12.79 7.71 6.18
C ALA A 73 -12.89 9.18 6.64
N ILE A 74 -11.75 9.88 6.73
CA ILE A 74 -11.71 11.31 7.09
C ILE A 74 -12.45 12.16 6.05
N VAL A 75 -12.24 11.92 4.77
CA VAL A 75 -12.91 12.66 3.68
C VAL A 75 -14.42 12.47 3.75
N PHE A 76 -14.89 11.23 3.96
CA PHE A 76 -16.33 10.95 4.09
C PHE A 76 -16.94 11.60 5.33
N LEU A 77 -16.25 11.56 6.48
CA LEU A 77 -16.70 12.24 7.71
C LEU A 77 -16.78 13.75 7.51
N THR A 78 -15.77 14.36 6.92
CA THR A 78 -15.72 15.80 6.65
C THR A 78 -16.84 16.24 5.72
N LYS A 79 -17.09 15.47 4.64
CA LYS A 79 -18.19 15.73 3.70
C LYS A 79 -19.57 15.64 4.38
N LYS A 80 -19.74 14.69 5.30
CA LYS A 80 -20.99 14.53 6.08
C LYS A 80 -21.21 15.71 7.03
N LEU A 81 -20.16 16.16 7.72
CA LEU A 81 -20.22 17.31 8.62
C LEU A 81 -20.54 18.61 7.88
N TRP A 82 -19.97 18.83 6.69
CA TRP A 82 -20.27 20.00 5.88
C TRP A 82 -21.72 20.01 5.42
N LYS A 83 -22.26 18.89 4.94
CA LYS A 83 -23.67 18.80 4.50
C LYS A 83 -24.72 19.04 5.60
N LEU A 84 -24.31 19.01 6.86
CA LEU A 84 -25.18 19.28 8.02
C LEU A 84 -25.17 20.75 8.45
N LYS A 85 -24.29 21.59 7.89
CA LYS A 85 -24.31 23.05 8.01
C LYS A 85 -25.07 23.68 6.84
#